data_AF-A0A7X0GVY4-F1
#
_entry.id   AF-A0A7X0GVY4-F1
#
_cell.length_a   1.000
_cell.length_b   1.000
_cell.length_c   1.000
_cell.angle_alpha   90.00
_cell.angle_beta   90.00
_cell.angle_gamma   90.00
#
_symmetry.space_group_name_H-M   'P 1'
#
loop_
_entity.id
_entity.type
_entity.pdbx_description
1 polymer ?
#
loop_
_entity_poly.entity_id
_entity_poly.type
_entity_poly.pdbx_seq_one_letter_code
_entity_poly.pdbx_strand_id
1 'polypeptide(L)'
;MKWTSALAIYLLFWAFSAFFVLPFHGRRAGDDATPLVRGQEPGAPATFRPGRILFQMTIAATVAFVLYYIAYVTGWADPDVLTGRA
;
A
#
# COMPACT_ATOMS: atom_id res chain seq x y z
N MET A 1 9.65 -4.06 -20.66
CA MET A 1 8.32 -4.59 -20.24
C MET A 1 7.20 -3.90 -21.03
N LYS A 2 6.12 -4.63 -21.38
CA LYS A 2 4.91 -4.04 -22.00
C LYS A 2 4.24 -3.07 -21.03
N TRP A 3 3.65 -1.99 -21.54
CA TRP A 3 3.02 -0.96 -20.69
C TRP A 3 1.85 -1.51 -19.86
N THR A 4 1.09 -2.46 -20.43
CA THR A 4 -0.02 -3.14 -19.73
C THR A 4 0.49 -3.95 -18.54
N SER A 5 1.63 -4.63 -18.68
CA SER A 5 2.28 -5.36 -17.59
C SER A 5 2.79 -4.42 -16.50
N ALA A 6 3.38 -3.29 -16.89
CA ALA A 6 3.83 -2.28 -15.94
C ALA A 6 2.67 -1.73 -15.10
N LEU A 7 1.53 -1.43 -15.74
CA LEU A 7 0.32 -0.97 -15.05
C LEU A 7 -0.24 -2.05 -14.11
N ALA A 8 -0.30 -3.30 -14.55
CA ALA A 8 -0.79 -4.41 -13.73
C ALA A 8 0.06 -4.61 -12.46
N ILE A 9 1.38 -4.56 -12.59
CA ILE A 9 2.31 -4.67 -11.46
C ILE A 9 2.17 -3.46 -10.53
N TYR A 10 2.04 -2.25 -11.08
CA TYR A 10 1.79 -1.05 -10.27
C TYR A 10 0.51 -1.17 -9.45
N LEU A 11 -0.60 -1.64 -10.06
CA LEU A 11 -1.86 -1.87 -9.34
C LEU A 11 -1.72 -2.94 -8.25
N LEU A 12 -0.90 -3.98 -8.48
CA LEU A 12 -0.60 -4.98 -7.47
C LEU A 12 0.14 -4.34 -6.27
N PHE A 13 1.20 -3.57 -6.51
CA PHE A 13 1.89 -2.82 -5.45
C PHE A 13 0.94 -1.87 -4.73
N TRP A 14 0.04 -1.21 -5.47
CA TRP A 14 -0.95 -0.32 -4.90
C TRP A 14 -1.94 -1.04 -3.99
N ALA A 15 -2.47 -2.20 -4.39
CA ALA A 15 -3.32 -3.02 -3.54
C ALA A 15 -2.57 -3.54 -2.30
N PHE A 16 -1.33 -4.03 -2.46
CA PHE A 16 -0.50 -4.49 -1.35
C PHE A 16 -0.12 -3.38 -0.38
N SER A 17 0.00 -2.13 -0.84
CA SER A 17 0.30 -0.97 0.01
C SER A 17 -0.73 -0.77 1.14
N ALA A 18 -1.97 -1.26 0.95
CA ALA A 18 -3.00 -1.22 1.99
C ALA A 18 -2.55 -1.91 3.29
N PHE A 19 -1.82 -3.02 3.21
CA PHE A 19 -1.31 -3.73 4.39
C PHE A 19 -0.25 -2.94 5.16
N PHE A 20 0.51 -2.09 4.46
CA PHE A 20 1.50 -1.23 5.10
C PHE A 20 0.87 0.03 5.68
N VAL A 21 -0.16 0.59 5.03
CA VAL A 21 -0.73 1.90 5.41
C VAL A 21 -1.88 1.80 6.41
N LEU A 22 -2.77 0.82 6.27
CA LEU A 22 -3.97 0.69 7.11
C LEU A 22 -3.69 0.50 8.61
N PRO A 23 -2.65 -0.25 9.05
CA PRO A 23 -2.36 -0.41 10.48
C PRO A 23 -2.16 0.91 11.22
N PHE A 24 -1.67 1.95 10.54
CA PHE A 24 -1.45 3.28 11.13
C PHE A 24 -2.73 4.14 11.23
N HIS A 25 -3.82 3.74 10.58
CA HIS A 25 -5.08 4.50 10.52
C HIS A 25 -6.22 3.86 11.31
N GLY A 26 -6.00 2.69 11.91
CA GLY A 26 -7.01 1.92 12.64
C GLY A 26 -7.24 2.34 14.10
N ARG A 27 -6.94 3.59 14.50
CA ARG A 27 -7.17 4.05 15.88
C ARG A 27 -8.68 4.06 16.17
N ARG A 28 -9.09 3.35 17.22
CA ARG A 28 -10.50 3.14 17.56
C ARG A 28 -11.06 4.36 18.29
N ALA A 29 -12.36 4.62 18.15
CA ALA A 29 -13.03 5.72 18.86
C ALA A 29 -12.98 5.60 20.40
N GLY A 30 -12.83 4.38 20.92
CA GLY A 30 -12.66 4.12 22.35
C GLY A 30 -11.31 4.59 22.93
N ASP A 31 -10.27 4.76 22.11
CA ASP A 31 -8.94 5.16 22.59
C ASP A 31 -8.86 6.66 22.91
N ASP A 32 -9.68 7.49 22.28
CA ASP A 32 -9.64 8.96 22.40
C ASP A 32 -10.70 9.52 23.39
N ALA A 33 -11.40 8.65 24.14
CA ALA A 33 -12.53 9.01 25.01
C ALA A 33 -13.59 9.90 24.30
N THR A 34 -13.66 9.83 22.97
CA THR A 34 -14.59 10.60 22.17
C THR A 34 -16.01 10.06 22.39
N PRO A 35 -17.00 10.91 22.73
CA PRO A 35 -18.37 10.46 22.92
C PRO A 35 -18.90 9.86 21.63
N LEU A 36 -19.35 8.61 21.69
CA LEU A 36 -19.95 7.92 20.55
C LEU A 36 -21.25 8.63 20.17
N VAL A 37 -21.47 8.83 18.87
CA VAL A 37 -22.77 9.27 18.37
C VAL A 37 -23.77 8.11 18.49
N ARG A 38 -25.02 8.39 18.84
CA ARG A 38 -26.07 7.37 19.00
C ARG A 38 -26.21 6.54 17.71
N GLY A 39 -25.95 5.23 17.79
CA GLY A 39 -25.98 4.30 16.64
C GLY A 39 -24.62 4.01 16.01
N GLN A 40 -23.54 4.61 16.49
CA GLN A 40 -22.18 4.31 16.03
C GLN A 40 -21.63 3.03 16.68
N GLU A 41 -21.07 2.13 15.87
CA GLU A 41 -20.42 0.91 16.36
C GLU A 41 -19.18 1.27 17.21
N PRO A 42 -19.03 0.74 18.43
CA PRO A 42 -17.90 1.06 19.31
C PRO A 42 -16.52 0.74 18.74
N GLY A 43 -16.47 -0.18 17.77
CA GLY A 43 -15.24 -0.55 17.05
C GLY A 43 -14.90 0.36 15.87
N ALA A 44 -15.78 1.28 15.47
CA ALA A 44 -15.53 2.16 14.33
C ALA A 44 -14.39 3.17 14.62
N PRO A 45 -13.57 3.53 13.62
CA PRO A 45 -12.60 4.61 13.78
C PRO A 45 -13.30 5.93 14.13
N ALA A 46 -12.78 6.68 15.12
CA ALA A 46 -13.33 8.00 15.47
C ALA A 46 -13.19 9.02 14.33
N THR A 47 -12.16 8.89 13.50
CA THR A 47 -11.89 9.81 12.40
C THR A 47 -11.41 9.02 11.19
N PHE A 48 -12.28 8.86 10.20
CA PHE A 48 -11.93 8.23 8.93
C PHE A 48 -11.51 9.30 7.90
N ARG A 49 -10.24 9.30 7.49
CA ARG A 49 -9.69 10.24 6.49
C ARG A 49 -9.22 9.48 5.24
N PRO A 50 -10.13 9.06 4.36
CA PRO A 50 -9.79 8.18 3.23
C PRO A 50 -8.79 8.82 2.26
N GLY A 51 -8.87 10.14 2.03
CA GLY A 51 -7.92 10.83 1.14
C GLY A 51 -6.46 10.75 1.61
N ARG A 52 -6.22 10.82 2.94
CA ARG A 52 -4.86 10.70 3.50
C ARG A 52 -4.34 9.27 3.34
N ILE A 53 -5.20 8.28 3.53
CA ILE A 53 -4.87 6.85 3.35
C ILE A 53 -4.49 6.60 1.89
N LEU A 54 -5.33 7.02 0.94
CA LEU A 54 -5.09 6.84 -0.50
C LEU A 54 -3.79 7.52 -0.95
N PHE A 55 -3.49 8.70 -0.42
CA PHE A 55 -2.25 9.41 -0.72
C PHE A 55 -1.02 8.64 -0.22
N GLN A 56 -1.05 8.17 1.04
CA GLN A 56 0.05 7.39 1.61
C GLN A 56 0.22 6.03 0.90
N MET A 57 -0.88 5.36 0.52
CA MET A 57 -0.86 4.15 -0.31
C MET A 57 -0.19 4.40 -1.65
N THR A 58 -0.53 5.50 -2.31
CA THR A 58 0.05 5.89 -3.61
C THR A 58 1.56 6.15 -3.48
N ILE A 59 2.00 6.82 -2.41
CA ILE A 59 3.43 7.01 -2.13
C ILE A 59 4.13 5.66 -1.95
N ALA A 60 3.62 4.81 -1.05
CA ALA A 60 4.22 3.51 -0.76
C ALA A 60 4.31 2.63 -2.01
N ALA A 61 3.22 2.57 -2.80
CA ALA A 61 3.15 1.83 -4.05
C ALA A 61 4.13 2.36 -5.10
N THR A 62 4.23 3.68 -5.25
CA THR A 62 5.14 4.33 -6.20
C THR A 62 6.59 4.05 -5.83
N VAL A 63 6.96 4.17 -4.55
CA VAL A 63 8.32 3.86 -4.08
C VAL A 63 8.68 2.39 -4.36
N ALA A 64 7.80 1.46 -4.00
CA ALA A 64 8.01 0.03 -4.23
C ALA A 64 8.12 -0.30 -5.74
N PHE A 65 7.25 0.29 -6.57
CA PHE A 65 7.28 0.10 -8.00
C PHE A 65 8.55 0.67 -8.64
N VAL A 66 9.01 1.85 -8.22
CA VAL A 66 10.25 2.44 -8.73
C VAL A 66 11.45 1.56 -8.39
N LEU A 67 11.54 1.05 -7.16
CA LEU A 67 12.60 0.11 -6.76
C LEU A 67 12.57 -1.17 -7.62
N TYR A 68 11.38 -1.74 -7.81
CA TYR A 68 11.19 -2.88 -8.72
C TYR A 68 11.59 -2.57 -10.15
N TYR A 69 11.21 -1.40 -10.68
CA TYR A 69 11.50 -1.00 -12.05
C TYR A 69 13.01 -0.83 -12.28
N ILE A 70 13.73 -0.26 -11.30
CA ILE A 70 15.20 -0.17 -11.33
C ILE A 70 15.81 -1.58 -11.34
N ALA A 71 15.36 -2.47 -10.45
CA ALA A 71 15.82 -3.86 -10.41
C ALA A 71 15.54 -4.61 -11.72
N TYR A 72 14.43 -4.31 -12.38
CA TYR A 72 14.09 -4.86 -13.69
C TYR A 72 15.02 -4.35 -14.80
N VAL A 73 15.23 -3.03 -14.89
CA VAL A 73 16.05 -2.44 -15.96
C VAL A 73 17.54 -2.81 -15.81
N THR A 74 18.00 -3.02 -14.58
CA THR A 74 19.37 -3.48 -14.29
C THR A 74 19.55 -5.00 -14.43
N GLY A 75 18.49 -5.76 -14.67
CA GLY A 75 18.54 -7.22 -14.78
C GLY A 75 18.64 -7.97 -13.44
N TRP A 76 18.55 -7.29 -12.30
CA TRP A 76 18.57 -7.94 -10.98
C TRP A 76 17.31 -8.79 -10.73
N ALA A 77 16.19 -8.42 -11.34
CA ALA A 77 14.93 -9.14 -11.26
C ALA A 77 14.80 -10.25 -12.32
N ASP A 78 15.87 -10.57 -13.07
CA ASP A 78 15.86 -11.62 -14.08
C ASP A 78 15.87 -13.01 -13.42
N PRO A 79 14.94 -13.93 -13.74
CA PRO A 79 14.87 -15.24 -13.08
C PRO A 79 16.17 -16.05 -13.18
N ASP A 80 16.91 -15.88 -14.27
CA ASP A 80 18.19 -16.56 -14.47
C ASP A 80 19.28 -15.99 -13.56
N VAL A 81 19.30 -14.67 -13.33
CA VAL A 81 20.18 -14.02 -12.35
C VAL A 81 19.83 -14.48 -10.93
N LEU A 82 18.54 -14.52 -10.60
CA LEU A 82 18.06 -14.95 -9.29
C LEU A 82 18.32 -16.45 -9.02
N THR A 83 18.31 -17.28 -10.05
CA THR A 83 18.57 -18.73 -9.92
C THR A 83 20.06 -19.09 -10.11
N GLY A 84 20.93 -18.11 -10.36
CA GLY A 84 22.36 -18.33 -10.59
C GLY A 84 22.68 -19.07 -11.90
N ARG A 85 21.81 -18.94 -12.91
CA ARG A 85 21.99 -19.51 -14.27
C ARG A 85 22.52 -18.50 -15.29
N ALA A 86 22.61 -17.23 -14.91
CA ALA A 86 23.13 -16.13 -15.72
C ALA A 86 24.66 -16.04 -15.68
#